data_AF-A0A0K0EH54-F1
#
_entry.id   AF-A0A0K0EH54-F1
#
_cell.length_a   1.000
_cell.length_b   1.000
_cell.length_c   1.000
_cell.angle_alpha   90.00
_cell.angle_beta   90.00
_cell.angle_gamma   90.00
#
_symmetry.space_group_name_H-M   'P 1'
#
loop_
_entity.id
_entity.type
_entity.pdbx_description
1 polymer ?
#
loop_
_entity_poly.entity_id
_entity_poly.type
_entity_poly.pdbx_seq_one_letter_code
_entity_poly.pdbx_strand_id
1 'polypeptide(L)'
;MFNKVILLNGNKFSERSIPSNNVRVYSAGLLKQIDCHIPSYSQAIDCLKTKSIEEIKNALENMIFDEIDGIPFKPYNEIKQKPILKKKYHVLLGISKDIMSEYMSIDEFNENYSYRDFKIFLHKLVNDNENINAPLIRRLVLHEYVYGEGNKSDTYYLWKVSRKVLNDKVLRSPLKTLAYDVLTVDNKNKVWLLEYEINNAFEKCIKSTIPEYLEKFCKRLNDYIIRFVKKGSPTENSCNPENPTFPRLGSTKRNYHLILHEDGSVEWEFPFHQKKITFWNNLIPFMNKLELVGKRFPMEDIHNDLLIDKEIPNYYEEDDYQKWHKDINEGHLEL
;
A
#
# COMPACT_ATOMS: atom_id res chain seq x y z
N MET A 1 25.66 -3.30 15.50
CA MET A 1 25.20 -2.86 14.16
C MET A 1 24.96 -4.11 13.32
N PHE A 2 23.77 -4.27 12.73
CA PHE A 2 23.35 -5.50 12.04
C PHE A 2 23.72 -5.50 10.55
N ASN A 3 23.90 -6.68 9.96
CA ASN A 3 24.14 -6.88 8.52
C ASN A 3 23.13 -7.84 7.86
N LYS A 4 22.30 -8.52 8.66
CA LYS A 4 21.20 -9.38 8.21
C LYS A 4 19.90 -8.70 8.62
N VAL A 5 18.99 -8.55 7.67
CA VAL A 5 17.72 -7.85 7.88
C VAL A 5 16.60 -8.73 7.36
N ILE A 6 15.54 -8.86 8.15
CA ILE A 6 14.29 -9.47 7.72
C ILE A 6 13.23 -8.38 7.81
N LEU A 7 12.54 -8.10 6.70
CA LEU A 7 11.43 -7.15 6.65
C LEU A 7 10.21 -7.89 6.13
N LEU A 8 9.15 -7.96 6.92
CA LEU A 8 7.90 -8.62 6.57
C LEU A 8 6.79 -7.57 6.50
N ASN A 9 6.03 -7.56 5.40
CA ASN A 9 4.89 -6.68 5.17
C ASN A 9 5.17 -5.17 5.31
N GLY A 10 6.42 -4.74 5.20
CA GLY A 10 6.72 -3.34 5.44
C GLY A 10 8.12 -2.92 5.12
N ASN A 11 8.24 -1.70 4.59
CA ASN A 11 9.51 -1.04 4.42
C ASN A 11 9.35 0.48 4.51
N LYS A 12 10.43 1.16 4.91
CA LYS A 12 10.47 2.63 5.02
C LYS A 12 10.31 3.39 3.69
N PHE A 13 10.29 2.68 2.56
CA PHE A 13 10.12 3.27 1.24
C PHE A 13 8.65 3.31 0.79
N SER A 14 7.76 2.65 1.53
CA SER A 14 6.32 2.78 1.34
C SER A 14 5.84 4.18 1.71
N GLU A 15 4.86 4.71 0.98
CA GLU A 15 4.25 6.01 1.28
C GLU A 15 3.71 6.08 2.72
N ARG A 16 3.25 4.94 3.27
CA ARG A 16 2.85 4.86 4.68
C ARG A 16 3.98 5.12 5.69
N SER A 17 5.23 5.09 5.26
CA SER A 17 6.39 5.44 6.10
C SER A 17 6.92 6.84 5.80
N ILE A 18 6.36 7.52 4.81
CA ILE A 18 6.70 8.89 4.46
C ILE A 18 5.78 9.82 5.25
N PRO A 19 6.34 10.84 5.93
CA PRO A 19 5.56 11.84 6.66
C PRO A 19 4.49 12.47 5.77
N SER A 20 3.23 12.31 6.17
CA SER A 20 2.06 12.88 5.49
C SER A 20 1.46 14.01 6.32
N ASN A 21 0.88 15.00 5.65
CA ASN A 21 0.08 16.04 6.30
C ASN A 21 -1.15 15.45 7.01
N ASN A 22 -1.62 14.27 6.60
CA ASN A 22 -2.73 13.57 7.25
C ASN A 22 -2.43 13.27 8.71
N VAL A 23 -1.15 13.08 9.09
CA VAL A 23 -0.78 12.91 10.50
C VAL A 23 -1.19 14.13 11.33
N ARG A 24 -1.06 15.35 10.78
CA ARG A 24 -1.50 16.58 11.47
C ARG A 24 -3.02 16.63 11.58
N VAL A 25 -3.74 16.23 10.53
CA VAL A 25 -5.21 16.17 10.53
C VAL A 25 -5.70 15.19 11.59
N TYR A 26 -5.16 13.97 11.62
CA TYR A 26 -5.51 12.97 12.64
C TYR A 26 -5.08 13.40 14.05
N SER A 27 -3.93 14.06 14.19
CA SER A 27 -3.50 14.59 15.50
C SER A 27 -4.45 15.67 16.01
N ALA A 28 -4.87 16.60 15.15
CA ALA A 28 -5.87 17.61 15.50
C ALA A 28 -7.23 16.97 15.84
N GLY A 29 -7.65 15.96 15.07
CA GLY A 29 -8.86 15.19 15.35
C GLY A 29 -8.84 14.48 16.70
N LEU A 30 -7.73 13.83 17.04
CA LEU A 30 -7.54 13.19 18.34
C LEU A 30 -7.58 14.21 19.47
N LEU A 31 -6.81 15.30 19.35
CA LEU A 31 -6.79 16.37 20.34
C LEU A 31 -8.18 16.97 20.54
N LYS A 32 -9.00 17.05 19.49
CA LYS A 32 -10.38 17.53 19.59
C LYS A 32 -11.27 16.54 20.34
N GLN A 33 -11.12 15.23 20.12
CA GLN A 33 -11.93 14.22 20.82
C GLN A 33 -11.65 14.14 22.32
N ILE A 34 -10.42 14.45 22.74
CA ILE A 34 -10.03 14.43 24.17
C ILE A 34 -10.04 15.83 24.81
N ASP A 35 -10.67 16.83 24.18
CA ASP A 35 -10.73 18.22 24.67
C ASP A 35 -9.36 18.89 24.93
N CYS A 36 -8.33 18.48 24.17
CA CYS A 36 -6.99 19.07 24.20
C CYS A 36 -6.63 19.89 22.95
N HIS A 37 -7.61 20.21 22.10
CA HIS A 37 -7.42 21.03 20.90
C HIS A 37 -7.33 22.52 21.24
N ILE A 38 -6.16 22.91 21.78
CA ILE A 38 -5.85 24.25 22.27
C ILE A 38 -4.92 24.96 21.25
N PRO A 39 -5.01 26.30 21.06
CA PRO A 39 -4.21 27.01 20.06
C PRO A 39 -2.69 26.88 20.20
N SER A 40 -2.19 26.64 21.41
CA SER A 40 -0.76 26.46 21.66
C SER A 40 -0.36 24.99 21.65
N TYR A 41 0.63 24.65 20.83
CA TYR A 41 1.21 23.31 20.76
C TYR A 41 1.72 22.81 22.12
N SER A 42 2.37 23.68 22.91
CA SER A 42 2.87 23.29 24.25
C SER A 42 1.73 22.96 25.21
N GLN A 43 0.66 23.77 25.20
CA GLN A 43 -0.52 23.54 26.04
C GLN A 43 -1.30 22.29 25.61
N ALA A 44 -1.41 22.03 24.31
CA ALA A 44 -2.04 20.82 23.79
C ALA A 44 -1.26 19.56 24.23
N ILE A 45 0.07 19.59 24.22
CA ILE A 45 0.90 18.50 24.74
C ILE A 45 0.68 18.32 26.24
N ASP A 46 0.70 19.41 27.02
CA ASP A 46 0.55 19.30 28.46
C ASP A 46 -0.84 18.79 28.84
N CYS A 47 -1.89 19.17 28.10
CA CYS A 47 -3.21 18.57 28.21
C CYS A 47 -3.19 17.07 27.85
N LEU A 48 -2.57 16.68 26.74
CA LEU A 48 -2.48 15.27 26.34
C LEU A 48 -1.82 14.42 27.43
N LYS A 49 -0.81 14.96 28.13
CA LYS A 49 -0.14 14.28 29.26
C LYS A 49 -1.03 14.10 30.49
N THR A 50 -2.10 14.89 30.67
CA THR A 50 -3.04 14.70 31.79
C THR A 50 -4.09 13.63 31.51
N LYS A 51 -4.25 13.20 30.24
CA LYS A 51 -5.22 12.18 29.85
C LYS A 51 -4.72 10.78 30.19
N SER A 52 -5.67 9.90 30.51
CA SER A 52 -5.35 8.49 30.73
C SER A 52 -5.10 7.76 29.41
N ILE A 53 -4.32 6.68 29.44
CA ILE A 53 -4.08 5.84 28.26
C ILE A 53 -5.41 5.29 27.72
N GLU A 54 -6.33 4.92 28.60
CA GLU A 54 -7.63 4.35 28.20
C GLU A 54 -8.52 5.40 27.51
N GLU A 55 -8.51 6.65 27.98
CA GLU A 55 -9.20 7.75 27.33
C GLU A 55 -8.66 8.02 25.93
N ILE A 56 -7.33 8.00 25.76
CA ILE A 56 -6.69 8.17 24.44
C ILE A 56 -7.05 6.99 23.52
N LYS A 57 -7.03 5.76 24.01
CA LYS A 57 -7.42 4.57 23.23
C LYS A 57 -8.88 4.65 22.78
N ASN A 58 -9.80 4.96 23.69
CA ASN A 58 -11.22 5.08 23.37
C ASN A 58 -11.45 6.20 22.34
N ALA A 59 -10.73 7.32 22.43
CA ALA A 59 -10.81 8.35 21.40
C ALA A 59 -10.30 7.85 20.04
N LEU A 60 -9.18 7.13 20.02
CA LEU A 60 -8.63 6.54 18.79
C LEU A 60 -9.58 5.52 18.14
N GLU A 61 -10.26 4.69 18.93
CA GLU A 61 -11.25 3.72 18.44
C GLU A 61 -12.50 4.38 17.84
N ASN A 62 -12.85 5.58 18.32
CA ASN A 62 -13.99 6.35 17.82
C ASN A 62 -13.63 7.30 16.66
N MET A 63 -12.36 7.37 16.27
CA MET A 63 -11.93 8.16 15.13
C MET A 63 -12.11 7.39 13.82
N ILE A 64 -12.64 8.08 12.80
CA ILE A 64 -12.72 7.54 11.45
C ILE A 64 -11.43 7.93 10.71
N PHE A 65 -10.75 6.94 10.17
CA PHE A 65 -9.54 7.13 9.37
C PHE A 65 -9.83 6.81 7.91
N ASP A 66 -9.16 7.51 6.99
CA ASP A 66 -9.26 7.16 5.59
C ASP A 66 -8.59 5.82 5.34
N GLU A 67 -9.34 4.90 4.74
CA GLU A 67 -8.87 3.54 4.48
C GLU A 67 -7.59 3.48 3.63
N ILE A 68 -7.33 4.51 2.82
CA ILE A 68 -6.12 4.58 1.99
C ILE A 68 -4.84 4.85 2.81
N ASP A 69 -4.99 5.37 4.03
CA ASP A 69 -3.85 5.67 4.89
C ASP A 69 -3.34 4.45 5.64
N GLY A 70 -4.18 3.43 5.87
CA GLY A 70 -3.86 2.32 6.78
C GLY A 70 -3.73 2.83 8.21
N ILE A 71 -2.50 2.89 8.74
CA ILE A 71 -2.25 3.38 10.11
C ILE A 71 -2.28 4.91 10.16
N PRO A 72 -3.11 5.55 10.99
CA PRO A 72 -3.25 7.01 11.01
C PRO A 72 -2.03 7.76 11.61
N PHE A 73 -1.40 7.20 12.64
CA PHE A 73 -0.25 7.80 13.31
C PHE A 73 1.05 7.15 12.80
N LYS A 74 1.64 7.79 11.78
CA LYS A 74 2.89 7.37 11.12
C LYS A 74 4.09 8.21 11.61
N PRO A 75 5.33 7.73 11.44
CA PRO A 75 6.52 8.56 11.70
C PRO A 75 6.46 9.88 10.90
N TYR A 76 6.63 11.01 11.59
CA TYR A 76 6.67 12.33 10.99
C TYR A 76 8.11 12.87 10.94
N ASN A 77 8.48 13.45 9.81
CA ASN A 77 9.73 14.18 9.57
C ASN A 77 9.41 15.31 8.59
N GLU A 78 9.87 16.52 8.90
CA GLU A 78 9.67 17.68 8.02
C GLU A 78 10.38 17.51 6.68
N ILE A 79 11.49 16.77 6.67
CA ILE A 79 12.27 16.49 5.48
C ILE A 79 11.74 15.19 4.83
N LYS A 80 10.99 15.34 3.74
CA LYS A 80 10.47 14.23 2.91
C LYS A 80 11.57 13.57 2.05
N GLN A 81 12.69 13.17 2.65
CA GLN A 81 13.76 12.45 1.94
C GLN A 81 13.60 10.94 2.08
N LYS A 82 13.71 10.23 0.95
CA LYS A 82 13.80 8.77 0.96
C LYS A 82 15.04 8.33 1.74
N PRO A 83 14.95 7.28 2.58
CA PRO A 83 16.09 6.79 3.32
C PRO A 83 17.17 6.26 2.36
N ILE A 84 18.42 6.68 2.57
CA ILE A 84 19.56 6.22 1.76
C ILE A 84 20.20 5.01 2.45
N LEU A 85 20.30 3.90 1.71
CA LEU A 85 21.02 2.71 2.15
C LEU A 85 22.54 2.92 1.99
N LYS A 86 23.30 2.73 3.07
CA LYS A 86 24.74 3.07 3.12
C LYS A 86 25.69 1.88 3.33
N LYS A 87 25.16 0.66 3.47
CA LYS A 87 25.95 -0.48 3.97
C LYS A 87 25.61 -1.77 3.24
N LYS A 88 26.48 -2.76 3.44
CA LYS A 88 26.25 -4.13 3.02
C LYS A 88 25.15 -4.78 3.88
N TYR A 89 24.09 -5.26 3.23
CA TYR A 89 23.00 -5.99 3.83
C TYR A 89 22.70 -7.28 3.08
N HIS A 90 22.49 -8.36 3.85
CA HIS A 90 21.73 -9.51 3.37
C HIS A 90 20.29 -9.31 3.85
N VAL A 91 19.33 -9.42 2.95
CA VAL A 91 17.94 -9.05 3.23
C VAL A 91 16.99 -10.16 2.79
N LEU A 92 16.11 -10.58 3.70
CA LEU A 92 14.93 -11.36 3.38
C LEU A 92 13.73 -10.40 3.44
N LEU A 93 13.11 -10.15 2.29
CA LEU A 93 11.92 -9.32 2.16
C LEU A 93 10.72 -10.24 2.01
N GLY A 94 9.73 -10.09 2.88
CA GLY A 94 8.50 -10.88 2.87
C GLY A 94 7.27 -9.99 2.69
N ILE A 95 6.26 -10.49 1.97
CA ILE A 95 4.96 -9.83 1.83
C ILE A 95 3.82 -10.83 1.83
N SER A 96 2.68 -10.44 2.38
CA SER A 96 1.42 -11.19 2.30
C SER A 96 0.81 -11.02 0.91
N LYS A 97 0.17 -12.08 0.43
CA LYS A 97 -0.60 -12.05 -0.81
C LYS A 97 -1.75 -11.05 -0.74
N ASP A 98 -2.33 -10.91 0.45
CA ASP A 98 -3.39 -9.97 0.77
C ASP A 98 -2.87 -8.73 1.51
N ILE A 99 -3.70 -7.70 1.58
CA ILE A 99 -3.38 -6.50 2.31
C ILE A 99 -3.30 -6.75 3.82
N MET A 100 -2.46 -5.99 4.51
CA MET A 100 -2.33 -6.09 5.96
C MET A 100 -3.63 -5.77 6.70
N SER A 101 -3.79 -6.34 7.89
CA SER A 101 -4.95 -6.13 8.77
C SER A 101 -5.09 -4.70 9.33
N GLU A 102 -4.16 -3.80 9.03
CA GLU A 102 -4.32 -2.36 9.30
C GLU A 102 -5.28 -1.69 8.29
N TYR A 103 -5.63 -2.40 7.22
CA TYR A 103 -6.66 -2.02 6.27
C TYR A 103 -7.87 -2.92 6.48
N MET A 104 -9.04 -2.44 6.03
CA MET A 104 -10.29 -3.22 6.11
C MET A 104 -10.11 -4.61 5.52
N SER A 105 -10.39 -5.60 6.36
CA SER A 105 -10.37 -7.02 6.06
C SER A 105 -11.64 -7.46 5.34
N ILE A 106 -11.62 -8.69 4.80
CA ILE A 106 -12.78 -9.26 4.08
C ILE A 106 -14.02 -9.37 4.96
N ASP A 107 -13.83 -9.49 6.27
CA ASP A 107 -14.89 -9.58 7.27
C ASP A 107 -15.56 -8.22 7.54
N GLU A 108 -14.91 -7.13 7.15
CA GLU A 108 -15.44 -5.75 7.24
C GLU A 108 -16.14 -5.30 5.96
N PHE A 109 -16.36 -6.21 4.99
CA PHE A 109 -17.15 -5.92 3.81
C PHE A 109 -18.60 -5.57 4.19
N ASN A 110 -19.09 -4.43 3.70
CA ASN A 110 -20.47 -4.01 3.85
C ASN A 110 -21.26 -4.34 2.60
N GLU A 111 -22.39 -5.02 2.76
CA GLU A 111 -23.31 -5.39 1.67
C GLU A 111 -23.83 -4.16 0.89
N ASN A 112 -23.88 -3.01 1.54
CA ASN A 112 -24.27 -1.73 0.93
C ASN A 112 -23.15 -1.06 0.15
N TYR A 113 -21.94 -1.64 0.09
CA TYR A 113 -20.84 -1.12 -0.71
C TYR A 113 -21.28 -1.03 -2.16
N SER A 114 -21.02 0.11 -2.79
CA SER A 114 -21.48 0.46 -4.12
C SER A 114 -20.33 0.83 -5.04
N TYR A 115 -20.60 0.92 -6.35
CA TYR A 115 -19.64 1.47 -7.30
C TYR A 115 -19.22 2.90 -6.92
N ARG A 116 -20.12 3.64 -6.29
CA ARG A 116 -19.89 5.01 -5.83
C ARG A 116 -18.87 5.05 -4.69
N ASP A 117 -18.93 4.12 -3.74
CA ASP A 117 -17.93 4.00 -2.68
C ASP A 117 -16.55 3.68 -3.25
N PHE A 118 -16.50 2.82 -4.27
CA PHE A 118 -15.27 2.52 -5.00
C PHE A 118 -14.68 3.75 -5.70
N LYS A 119 -15.52 4.63 -6.27
CA LYS A 119 -15.06 5.89 -6.88
C LYS A 119 -14.53 6.87 -5.84
N ILE A 120 -15.19 6.98 -4.69
CA ILE A 120 -14.70 7.77 -3.55
C ILE A 120 -13.32 7.25 -3.11
N PHE A 121 -13.15 5.93 -3.01
CA PHE A 121 -11.85 5.31 -2.74
C PHE A 121 -10.77 5.75 -3.75
N LEU A 122 -11.06 5.70 -5.06
CA LEU A 122 -10.11 6.13 -6.09
C LEU A 122 -9.76 7.61 -6.00
N HIS A 123 -10.73 8.47 -5.70
CA HIS A 123 -10.51 9.90 -5.51
C HIS A 123 -9.62 10.20 -4.30
N LYS A 124 -9.81 9.46 -3.19
CA LYS A 124 -8.91 9.56 -2.05
C LYS A 124 -7.51 9.07 -2.41
N LEU A 125 -7.42 7.89 -3.05
CA LEU A 125 -6.15 7.25 -3.42
C LEU A 125 -5.30 8.10 -4.38
N VAL A 126 -5.97 8.74 -5.34
CA VAL A 126 -5.38 9.58 -6.38
C VAL A 126 -6.10 10.93 -6.34
N ASN A 127 -5.68 11.77 -5.41
CA ASN A 127 -6.26 13.10 -5.23
C ASN A 127 -5.67 14.12 -6.22
N ASP A 128 -6.46 15.15 -6.53
CA ASP A 128 -6.11 16.22 -7.47
C ASP A 128 -5.03 17.19 -6.92
N ASN A 129 -4.80 17.20 -5.60
CA ASN A 129 -3.77 18.03 -4.97
C ASN A 129 -2.35 17.48 -5.16
N GLU A 130 -2.22 16.15 -5.28
CA GLU A 130 -0.94 15.45 -5.41
C GLU A 130 -0.68 14.96 -6.85
N ASN A 131 -1.70 14.93 -7.70
CA ASN A 131 -1.63 14.38 -9.05
C ASN A 131 -2.16 15.39 -10.08
N ILE A 132 -1.27 15.95 -10.90
CA ILE A 132 -1.62 16.88 -12.00
C ILE A 132 -2.67 16.25 -12.94
N ASN A 133 -2.56 14.93 -13.16
CA ASN A 133 -3.43 14.18 -14.05
C ASN A 133 -4.34 13.18 -13.32
N ALA A 134 -4.81 13.53 -12.13
CA ALA A 134 -5.59 12.64 -11.28
C ALA A 134 -6.76 11.93 -11.99
N PRO A 135 -7.63 12.60 -12.78
CA PRO A 135 -8.74 11.92 -13.47
C PRO A 135 -8.26 10.84 -14.45
N LEU A 136 -7.24 11.15 -15.25
CA LEU A 136 -6.65 10.19 -16.19
C LEU A 136 -5.99 9.02 -15.44
N ILE A 137 -5.35 9.31 -14.33
CA ILE A 137 -4.75 8.27 -13.49
C ILE A 137 -5.83 7.35 -12.91
N ARG A 138 -6.95 7.89 -12.41
CA ARG A 138 -8.09 7.09 -11.90
C ARG A 138 -8.66 6.18 -12.99
N ARG A 139 -8.77 6.66 -14.24
CA ARG A 139 -9.13 5.81 -15.40
C ARG A 139 -8.15 4.68 -15.64
N LEU A 140 -6.85 4.98 -15.61
CA LEU A 140 -5.83 3.96 -15.81
C LEU A 140 -5.89 2.89 -14.71
N VAL A 141 -6.18 3.28 -13.46
CA VAL A 141 -6.40 2.33 -12.36
C VAL A 141 -7.66 1.48 -12.61
N LEU A 142 -8.79 2.09 -13.00
CA LEU A 142 -10.02 1.37 -13.37
C LEU A 142 -9.77 0.36 -14.49
N HIS A 143 -9.08 0.77 -15.55
CA HIS A 143 -8.77 -0.12 -16.66
C HIS A 143 -7.86 -1.28 -16.25
N GLU A 144 -6.79 -0.99 -15.50
CA GLU A 144 -5.81 -2.00 -15.10
C GLU A 144 -6.35 -3.01 -14.08
N TYR A 145 -7.29 -2.64 -13.22
CA TYR A 145 -7.76 -3.49 -12.13
C TYR A 145 -9.21 -3.94 -12.20
N VAL A 146 -10.09 -3.21 -12.89
CA VAL A 146 -11.52 -3.55 -12.98
C VAL A 146 -11.84 -4.08 -14.38
N TYR A 147 -11.61 -3.29 -15.42
CA TYR A 147 -12.02 -3.68 -16.78
C TYR A 147 -11.20 -4.82 -17.37
N GLY A 148 -9.95 -4.98 -16.94
CA GLY A 148 -9.11 -6.08 -17.38
C GLY A 148 -9.38 -7.43 -16.68
N GLU A 149 -10.11 -7.46 -15.57
CA GLU A 149 -10.10 -8.63 -14.66
C GLU A 149 -11.48 -9.08 -14.13
N GLY A 150 -12.58 -8.33 -14.29
CA GLY A 150 -13.86 -8.79 -13.70
C GLY A 150 -15.12 -7.99 -13.98
N ASN A 151 -16.19 -8.31 -13.22
CA ASN A 151 -17.52 -7.73 -13.40
C ASN A 151 -17.68 -6.44 -12.59
N LYS A 152 -17.78 -5.30 -13.27
CA LYS A 152 -17.98 -3.97 -12.65
C LYS A 152 -19.29 -3.83 -11.87
N SER A 153 -20.28 -4.69 -12.10
CA SER A 153 -21.55 -4.66 -11.33
C SER A 153 -21.47 -5.43 -10.02
N ASP A 154 -20.42 -6.23 -9.81
CA ASP A 154 -20.19 -6.96 -8.57
C ASP A 154 -19.47 -6.04 -7.57
N THR A 155 -20.22 -5.57 -6.57
CA THR A 155 -19.70 -4.62 -5.56
C THR A 155 -18.68 -5.27 -4.63
N TYR A 156 -18.79 -6.57 -4.39
CA TYR A 156 -17.80 -7.32 -3.63
C TYR A 156 -16.49 -7.48 -4.41
N TYR A 157 -16.58 -7.69 -5.72
CA TYR A 157 -15.40 -7.64 -6.60
C TYR A 157 -14.71 -6.28 -6.56
N LEU A 158 -15.45 -5.18 -6.67
CA LEU A 158 -14.90 -3.82 -6.56
C LEU A 158 -14.21 -3.59 -5.21
N TRP A 159 -14.82 -4.05 -4.12
CA TRP A 159 -14.22 -3.97 -2.80
C TRP A 159 -12.90 -4.75 -2.75
N LYS A 160 -12.85 -5.99 -3.26
CA LYS A 160 -11.59 -6.77 -3.35
C LYS A 160 -10.54 -6.07 -4.19
N VAL A 161 -10.93 -5.49 -5.31
CA VAL A 161 -10.04 -4.72 -6.19
C VAL A 161 -9.43 -3.55 -5.43
N SER A 162 -10.20 -2.84 -4.60
CA SER A 162 -9.67 -1.72 -3.81
C SER A 162 -8.54 -2.17 -2.86
N ARG A 163 -8.68 -3.34 -2.23
CA ARG A 163 -7.65 -3.93 -1.35
C ARG A 163 -6.41 -4.35 -2.15
N LYS A 164 -6.62 -4.95 -3.33
CA LYS A 164 -5.52 -5.33 -4.25
C LYS A 164 -4.74 -4.10 -4.73
N VAL A 165 -5.45 -3.04 -5.11
CA VAL A 165 -4.86 -1.75 -5.51
C VAL A 165 -3.99 -1.18 -4.40
N LEU A 166 -4.48 -1.17 -3.16
CA LEU A 166 -3.70 -0.71 -2.01
C LEU A 166 -2.48 -1.58 -1.74
N ASN A 167 -2.61 -2.92 -1.78
CA ASN A 167 -1.48 -3.83 -1.58
C ASN A 167 -0.40 -3.60 -2.67
N ASP A 168 -0.82 -3.45 -3.92
CA ASP A 168 0.09 -3.21 -5.04
C ASP A 168 0.79 -1.84 -4.94
N LYS A 169 0.05 -0.77 -4.66
CA LYS A 169 0.57 0.60 -4.55
C LYS A 169 1.45 0.79 -3.31
N VAL A 170 0.95 0.41 -2.14
CA VAL A 170 1.54 0.80 -0.85
C VAL A 170 2.58 -0.21 -0.36
N LEU A 171 2.48 -1.48 -0.74
CA LEU A 171 3.35 -2.54 -0.22
C LEU A 171 4.23 -3.18 -1.30
N ARG A 172 3.66 -3.82 -2.33
CA ARG A 172 4.43 -4.57 -3.35
C ARG A 172 5.34 -3.67 -4.17
N SER A 173 4.85 -2.52 -4.66
CA SER A 173 5.65 -1.62 -5.50
C SER A 173 6.85 -1.04 -4.75
N PRO A 174 6.70 -0.52 -3.50
CA PRO A 174 7.83 -0.07 -2.70
C PRO A 174 8.78 -1.20 -2.29
N LEU A 175 8.26 -2.40 -2.02
CA LEU A 175 9.09 -3.56 -1.68
C LEU A 175 10.02 -3.95 -2.83
N LYS A 176 9.54 -3.92 -4.07
CA LYS A 176 10.40 -4.18 -5.23
C LYS A 176 11.44 -3.08 -5.42
N THR A 177 11.06 -1.81 -5.27
CA THR A 177 12.02 -0.69 -5.30
C THR A 177 13.12 -0.89 -4.27
N LEU A 178 12.76 -1.21 -3.02
CA LEU A 178 13.73 -1.53 -1.98
C LEU A 178 14.64 -2.70 -2.36
N ALA A 179 14.07 -3.78 -2.90
CA ALA A 179 14.84 -4.96 -3.28
C ALA A 179 15.96 -4.61 -4.26
N TYR A 180 15.67 -3.77 -5.26
CA TYR A 180 16.67 -3.33 -6.23
C TYR A 180 17.61 -2.26 -5.68
N ASP A 181 17.13 -1.31 -4.87
CA ASP A 181 17.96 -0.32 -4.21
C ASP A 181 19.01 -0.97 -3.29
N VAL A 182 18.66 -2.07 -2.61
CA VAL A 182 19.63 -2.85 -1.84
C VAL A 182 20.70 -3.46 -2.76
N LEU A 183 20.32 -4.01 -3.91
CA LEU A 183 21.27 -4.65 -4.82
C LEU A 183 22.20 -3.66 -5.52
N THR A 184 21.79 -2.42 -5.74
CA THR A 184 22.61 -1.39 -6.41
C THR A 184 23.67 -0.77 -5.51
N VAL A 185 23.46 -0.77 -4.18
CA VAL A 185 24.40 -0.18 -3.21
C VAL A 185 25.73 -0.94 -3.13
N ASP A 186 25.69 -2.28 -3.16
CA ASP A 186 26.89 -3.13 -3.08
C ASP A 186 26.59 -4.47 -3.78
N ASN A 187 27.46 -4.89 -4.70
CA ASN A 187 27.30 -6.15 -5.44
C ASN A 187 27.38 -7.42 -4.56
N LYS A 188 27.86 -7.29 -3.32
CA LYS A 188 27.86 -8.36 -2.32
C LYS A 188 26.56 -8.44 -1.54
N ASN A 189 25.63 -7.50 -1.73
CA ASN A 189 24.30 -7.59 -1.14
C ASN A 189 23.54 -8.78 -1.71
N LYS A 190 22.68 -9.35 -0.89
CA LYS A 190 21.88 -10.51 -1.25
C LYS A 190 20.46 -10.25 -0.82
N VAL A 191 19.52 -10.46 -1.73
CA VAL A 191 18.09 -10.24 -1.49
C VAL A 191 17.32 -11.51 -1.82
N TRP A 192 16.43 -11.91 -0.93
CA TRP A 192 15.44 -12.96 -1.13
C TRP A 192 14.05 -12.34 -1.01
N LEU A 193 13.16 -12.71 -1.92
CA LEU A 193 11.76 -12.28 -1.92
C LEU A 193 10.85 -13.44 -1.56
N LEU A 194 10.11 -13.29 -0.46
CA LEU A 194 9.12 -14.24 0.03
C LEU A 194 7.73 -13.61 -0.14
N GLU A 195 6.80 -14.34 -0.74
CA GLU A 195 5.36 -14.07 -0.67
C GLU A 195 4.70 -15.19 0.14
N TYR A 196 3.72 -14.86 0.98
CA TYR A 196 3.01 -15.85 1.79
C TYR A 196 1.51 -15.58 1.80
N GLU A 197 0.71 -16.63 1.90
CA GLU A 197 -0.76 -16.52 1.81
C GLU A 197 -1.39 -16.11 3.13
N ILE A 198 -0.73 -16.38 4.26
CA ILE A 198 -1.28 -16.12 5.59
C ILE A 198 -1.10 -14.66 6.02
N ASN A 199 -2.23 -13.97 6.24
CA ASN A 199 -2.24 -12.66 6.88
C ASN A 199 -1.67 -12.71 8.31
N ASN A 200 -0.75 -11.78 8.60
CA ASN A 200 0.03 -11.70 9.84
C ASN A 200 0.75 -13.01 10.19
N ALA A 201 1.28 -13.71 9.17
CA ALA A 201 2.00 -14.98 9.28
C ALA A 201 2.93 -15.07 10.50
N PHE A 202 3.79 -14.07 10.70
CA PHE A 202 4.74 -14.10 11.80
C PHE A 202 4.05 -14.08 13.17
N GLU A 203 3.06 -13.21 13.37
CA GLU A 203 2.31 -13.14 14.62
C GLU A 203 1.56 -14.45 14.89
N LYS A 204 0.95 -15.05 13.86
CA LYS A 204 0.27 -16.35 13.99
C LYS A 204 1.25 -17.48 14.35
N CYS A 205 2.45 -17.48 13.79
CA CYS A 205 3.44 -18.53 13.99
C CYS A 205 4.27 -18.42 15.28
N ILE A 206 4.25 -17.28 15.98
CA ILE A 206 4.90 -17.12 17.28
C ILE A 206 3.94 -17.28 18.47
N LYS A 207 2.63 -17.41 18.22
CA LYS A 207 1.65 -17.67 19.28
C LYS A 207 1.92 -19.03 19.94
N SER A 208 1.57 -19.14 21.22
CA SER A 208 1.76 -20.36 22.01
C SER A 208 1.04 -21.58 21.43
N THR A 209 -0.07 -21.34 20.72
CA THR A 209 -0.89 -22.38 20.11
C THR A 209 -1.07 -22.04 18.63
N ILE A 210 -0.43 -22.82 17.77
CA ILE A 210 -0.56 -22.71 16.31
C ILE A 210 -1.69 -23.65 15.88
N PRO A 211 -2.66 -23.21 15.05
CA PRO A 211 -3.66 -24.11 14.49
C PRO A 211 -3.01 -25.27 13.73
N GLU A 212 -3.52 -26.50 13.90
CA GLU A 212 -2.92 -27.72 13.31
C GLU A 212 -2.68 -27.60 11.80
N TYR A 213 -3.64 -27.01 11.07
CA TYR A 213 -3.53 -26.81 9.62
C TYR A 213 -2.38 -25.87 9.21
N LEU A 214 -1.88 -25.01 10.11
CA LEU A 214 -0.77 -24.09 9.87
C LEU A 214 0.59 -24.60 10.38
N GLU A 215 0.66 -25.76 11.04
CA GLU A 215 1.92 -26.24 11.62
C GLU A 215 3.03 -26.37 10.57
N LYS A 216 2.71 -26.90 9.39
CA LYS A 216 3.67 -27.04 8.28
C LYS A 216 4.15 -25.69 7.75
N PHE A 217 3.21 -24.75 7.56
CA PHE A 217 3.52 -23.38 7.17
C PHE A 217 4.46 -22.71 8.17
N CYS A 218 4.10 -22.73 9.45
CA CYS A 218 4.86 -22.06 10.50
C CYS A 218 6.23 -22.70 10.71
N LYS A 219 6.32 -24.03 10.65
CA LYS A 219 7.60 -24.73 10.70
C LYS A 219 8.52 -24.28 9.57
N ARG A 220 8.01 -24.23 8.32
CA ARG A 220 8.81 -23.84 7.16
C ARG A 220 9.23 -22.38 7.19
N LEU A 221 8.31 -21.47 7.56
CA LEU A 221 8.65 -20.05 7.74
C LEU A 221 9.75 -19.88 8.79
N ASN A 222 9.63 -20.56 9.93
CA ASN A 222 10.62 -20.54 10.99
C ASN A 222 11.97 -21.11 10.53
N ASP A 223 11.98 -22.20 9.75
CA ASP A 223 13.21 -22.77 9.19
C ASP A 223 13.93 -21.76 8.29
N TYR A 224 13.20 -21.06 7.42
CA TYR A 224 13.78 -20.00 6.57
C TYR A 224 14.36 -18.85 7.38
N ILE A 225 13.62 -18.37 8.39
CA ILE A 225 14.04 -17.27 9.26
C ILE A 225 15.27 -17.67 10.07
N ILE A 226 15.22 -18.79 10.79
CA ILE A 226 16.30 -19.27 11.66
C ILE A 226 17.56 -19.51 10.82
N ARG A 227 17.43 -20.14 9.66
CA ARG A 227 18.57 -20.39 8.79
C ARG A 227 19.14 -19.09 8.25
N PHE A 228 18.32 -18.14 7.83
CA PHE A 228 18.78 -16.84 7.39
C PHE A 228 19.56 -16.12 8.49
N VAL A 229 19.04 -16.10 9.73
CA VAL A 229 19.73 -15.51 10.87
C VAL A 229 21.07 -16.20 11.14
N LYS A 230 21.12 -17.54 11.14
CA LYS A 230 22.35 -18.30 11.42
C LYS A 230 23.37 -18.23 10.29
N LYS A 231 22.96 -18.49 9.05
CA LYS A 231 23.84 -18.72 7.89
C LYS A 231 23.88 -17.57 6.88
N GLY A 232 22.92 -16.63 6.95
CA GLY A 232 22.80 -15.53 5.99
C GLY A 232 22.17 -15.93 4.66
N SER A 233 21.51 -17.08 4.60
CA SER A 233 20.65 -17.57 3.52
C SER A 233 19.49 -18.39 4.09
N PRO A 234 18.28 -18.33 3.51
CA PRO A 234 17.11 -19.04 4.03
C PRO A 234 17.13 -20.55 3.74
N THR A 235 17.87 -21.02 2.74
CA THR A 235 18.05 -22.46 2.43
C THR A 235 19.51 -22.83 2.17
N GLU A 236 19.76 -24.13 1.99
CA GLU A 236 20.98 -24.65 1.36
C GLU A 236 20.89 -24.56 -0.14
N ASN A 237 22.05 -24.53 -0.79
CA ASN A 237 22.15 -24.84 -2.21
C ASN A 237 22.25 -26.36 -2.33
N SER A 238 21.14 -27.05 -2.15
CA SER A 238 21.03 -28.50 -2.30
C SER A 238 19.72 -28.86 -3.00
N CYS A 239 19.74 -29.96 -3.76
CA CYS A 239 18.55 -30.49 -4.40
C CYS A 239 17.74 -31.30 -3.38
N ASN A 240 17.11 -30.64 -2.40
CA ASN A 240 16.17 -31.28 -1.48
C ASN A 240 14.73 -30.99 -1.93
N PRO A 241 13.94 -31.99 -2.37
CA PRO A 241 12.54 -31.80 -2.76
C PRO A 241 11.66 -31.29 -1.61
N GLU A 242 11.95 -31.67 -0.36
CA GLU A 242 11.16 -31.27 0.82
C GLU A 242 11.47 -29.84 1.29
N ASN A 243 12.60 -29.28 0.84
CA ASN A 243 13.02 -27.92 1.13
C ASN A 243 13.73 -27.33 -0.09
N PRO A 244 12.98 -27.00 -1.16
CA PRO A 244 13.57 -26.52 -2.38
C PRO A 244 14.35 -25.24 -2.13
N THR A 245 15.45 -25.07 -2.87
CA THR A 245 16.35 -23.93 -2.70
C THR A 245 15.57 -22.62 -2.83
N PHE A 246 15.74 -21.67 -1.92
CA PHE A 246 15.14 -20.36 -2.04
C PHE A 246 16.11 -19.45 -2.82
N PRO A 247 15.85 -19.19 -4.12
CA PRO A 247 16.78 -18.44 -4.96
C PRO A 247 16.92 -17.00 -4.48
N ARG A 248 18.14 -16.46 -4.51
CA ARG A 248 18.35 -15.01 -4.33
C ARG A 248 18.06 -14.30 -5.64
N LEU A 249 17.64 -13.04 -5.56
CA LEU A 249 17.58 -12.17 -6.73
C LEU A 249 18.95 -12.11 -7.41
N GLY A 250 18.97 -12.24 -8.74
CA GLY A 250 20.18 -12.26 -9.55
C GLY A 250 21.03 -13.54 -9.49
N SER A 251 20.65 -14.61 -8.75
CA SER A 251 21.41 -15.87 -8.82
C SER A 251 21.06 -16.77 -9.99
N THR A 252 19.91 -16.56 -10.63
CA THR A 252 19.48 -17.36 -11.78
C THR A 252 19.26 -16.45 -12.99
N LYS A 253 18.98 -17.04 -14.16
CA LYS A 253 18.62 -16.26 -15.36
C LYS A 253 17.37 -15.38 -15.15
N ARG A 254 16.51 -15.74 -14.19
CA ARG A 254 15.27 -15.03 -13.86
C ARG A 254 15.27 -14.64 -12.37
N ASN A 255 14.60 -13.54 -12.06
CA ASN A 255 14.44 -13.06 -10.68
C ASN A 255 13.22 -13.72 -10.05
N TYR A 256 13.39 -14.96 -9.59
CA TYR A 256 12.37 -15.71 -8.88
C TYR A 256 12.14 -15.16 -7.47
N HIS A 257 10.90 -15.27 -7.00
CA HIS A 257 10.52 -15.16 -5.60
C HIS A 257 9.90 -16.49 -5.16
N LEU A 258 9.91 -16.75 -3.86
CA LEU A 258 9.32 -17.95 -3.28
C LEU A 258 7.93 -17.61 -2.72
N ILE A 259 6.95 -18.42 -3.07
CA ILE A 259 5.60 -18.38 -2.50
C ILE A 259 5.52 -19.49 -1.46
N LEU A 260 5.06 -19.16 -0.26
CA LEU A 260 4.77 -20.11 0.82
C LEU A 260 3.25 -20.19 1.03
N HIS A 261 2.68 -21.33 0.65
CA HIS A 261 1.24 -21.60 0.75
C HIS A 261 0.84 -22.02 2.15
N GLU A 262 -0.45 -21.87 2.47
CA GLU A 262 -1.00 -22.14 3.81
C GLU A 262 -0.74 -23.58 4.31
N ASP A 263 -0.67 -24.56 3.39
CA ASP A 263 -0.38 -25.96 3.70
C ASP A 263 1.12 -26.25 3.95
N GLY A 264 1.96 -25.23 3.81
CA GLY A 264 3.42 -25.28 3.92
C GLY A 264 4.13 -25.73 2.65
N SER A 265 3.42 -25.96 1.54
CA SER A 265 4.04 -26.15 0.23
C SER A 265 4.66 -24.85 -0.28
N VAL A 266 5.59 -24.95 -1.24
CA VAL A 266 6.32 -23.80 -1.76
C VAL A 266 6.46 -23.86 -3.27
N GLU A 267 6.34 -22.69 -3.89
CA GLU A 267 6.46 -22.51 -5.33
C GLU A 267 7.44 -21.40 -5.65
N TRP A 268 8.04 -21.45 -6.85
CA TRP A 268 8.86 -20.36 -7.36
C TRP A 268 8.15 -19.68 -8.51
N GLU A 269 7.97 -18.37 -8.41
CA GLU A 269 7.30 -17.61 -9.44
C GLU A 269 8.17 -16.44 -9.95
N PHE A 270 7.99 -16.08 -11.22
CA PHE A 270 8.61 -14.92 -11.86
C PHE A 270 7.70 -14.41 -13.00
N PRO A 271 7.74 -13.10 -13.30
CA PRO A 271 8.42 -12.04 -12.57
C PRO A 271 7.56 -11.51 -11.41
N PHE A 272 8.18 -11.11 -10.29
CA PHE A 272 7.48 -10.57 -9.11
C PHE A 272 6.61 -9.34 -9.48
N HIS A 273 5.29 -9.56 -9.55
CA HIS A 273 4.19 -8.62 -9.85
C HIS A 273 4.55 -7.52 -10.86
N GLN A 274 5.29 -7.86 -11.92
CA GLN A 274 5.97 -6.88 -12.78
C GLN A 274 5.02 -5.85 -13.39
N LYS A 275 3.87 -6.30 -13.92
CA LYS A 275 2.89 -5.42 -14.58
C LYS A 275 2.37 -4.34 -13.63
N LYS A 276 1.84 -4.75 -12.48
CA LYS A 276 1.27 -3.85 -11.47
C LYS A 276 2.33 -2.92 -10.87
N ILE A 277 3.55 -3.41 -10.69
CA ILE A 277 4.63 -2.58 -10.16
C ILE A 277 5.13 -1.57 -11.19
N THR A 278 5.26 -1.95 -12.47
CA THR A 278 5.61 -0.99 -13.53
C THR A 278 4.50 0.06 -13.72
N PHE A 279 3.24 -0.33 -13.55
CA PHE A 279 2.13 0.61 -13.54
C PHE A 279 2.33 1.70 -12.48
N TRP A 280 2.50 1.33 -11.21
CA TRP A 280 2.65 2.30 -10.11
C TRP A 280 3.98 3.05 -10.12
N ASN A 281 5.09 2.39 -10.43
CA ASN A 281 6.42 3.01 -10.33
C ASN A 281 6.85 3.78 -11.58
N ASN A 282 6.30 3.46 -12.76
CA ASN A 282 6.75 4.05 -14.03
C ASN A 282 5.63 4.81 -14.73
N LEU A 283 4.51 4.13 -15.04
CA LEU A 283 3.44 4.73 -15.84
C LEU A 283 2.80 5.90 -15.10
N ILE A 284 2.38 5.70 -13.85
CA ILE A 284 1.67 6.74 -13.08
C ILE A 284 2.55 7.99 -12.89
N PRO A 285 3.83 7.89 -12.46
CA PRO A 285 4.72 9.05 -12.40
C PRO A 285 4.98 9.70 -13.76
N PHE A 286 5.04 8.93 -14.84
CA PHE A 286 5.15 9.48 -16.19
C PHE A 286 3.91 10.28 -16.56
N MET A 287 2.72 9.71 -16.34
CA MET A 287 1.46 10.38 -16.61
C MET A 287 1.35 11.67 -15.81
N ASN A 288 1.74 11.70 -14.53
CA ASN A 288 1.72 12.93 -13.74
C ASN A 288 2.64 14.05 -14.25
N LYS A 289 3.64 13.73 -15.07
CA LYS A 289 4.54 14.75 -15.68
C LYS A 289 4.02 15.30 -17.00
N LEU A 290 3.00 14.70 -17.60
CA LEU A 290 2.44 15.18 -18.85
C LEU A 290 1.64 16.46 -18.62
N GLU A 291 1.99 17.53 -19.33
CA GLU A 291 1.14 18.72 -19.42
C GLU A 291 0.04 18.46 -20.45
N LEU A 292 -1.16 18.23 -19.96
CA LEU A 292 -2.33 17.93 -20.77
C LEU A 292 -3.10 19.25 -21.00
N VAL A 293 -3.32 19.61 -22.27
CA VAL A 293 -3.91 20.89 -22.69
C VAL A 293 -5.41 20.96 -22.37
N GLY A 294 -5.81 21.76 -21.36
CA GLY A 294 -7.22 21.99 -21.01
C GLY A 294 -7.37 22.45 -19.57
N LYS A 295 -8.34 23.34 -19.28
CA LYS A 295 -8.53 23.90 -17.93
C LYS A 295 -9.19 22.86 -17.02
N ARG A 296 -8.47 22.42 -15.99
CA ARG A 296 -8.95 21.43 -15.00
C ARG A 296 -9.24 22.13 -13.69
N PHE A 297 -10.42 21.87 -13.13
CA PHE A 297 -10.77 22.31 -11.79
C PHE A 297 -10.74 21.08 -10.87
N PRO A 298 -10.00 21.13 -9.75
CA PRO A 298 -10.04 20.08 -8.75
C PRO A 298 -11.46 19.99 -8.16
N MET A 299 -11.92 18.78 -7.83
CA MET A 299 -13.10 18.62 -6.98
C MET A 299 -12.76 19.10 -5.57
N GLU A 300 -13.51 20.09 -5.09
CA GLU A 300 -13.23 20.75 -3.82
C GLU A 300 -13.78 19.94 -2.64
N ASP A 301 -14.92 19.27 -2.84
CA ASP A 301 -15.53 18.37 -1.86
C ASP A 301 -16.04 17.11 -2.55
N ILE A 302 -15.19 16.09 -2.64
CA ILE A 302 -15.50 14.80 -3.27
C ILE A 302 -16.80 14.18 -2.73
N HIS A 303 -17.09 14.36 -1.44
CA HIS A 303 -18.30 13.80 -0.86
C HIS A 303 -19.51 14.59 -1.35
N ASN A 304 -19.55 15.91 -1.24
CA ASN A 304 -20.68 16.69 -1.72
C ASN A 304 -20.83 16.63 -3.26
N ASP A 305 -19.73 16.72 -4.00
CA ASP A 305 -19.71 16.69 -5.46
C ASP A 305 -20.20 15.34 -6.03
N LEU A 306 -20.01 14.23 -5.29
CA LEU A 306 -20.56 12.92 -5.67
C LEU A 306 -21.89 12.58 -4.98
N LEU A 307 -22.21 13.16 -3.81
CA LEU A 307 -23.43 12.86 -3.00
C LEU A 307 -24.66 13.65 -3.43
N ILE A 308 -24.48 14.84 -3.98
CA ILE A 308 -25.60 15.74 -4.27
C ILE A 308 -26.25 15.42 -5.63
N ASP A 309 -25.51 14.90 -6.60
CA ASP A 309 -26.05 14.48 -7.90
C ASP A 309 -26.76 13.12 -7.80
N LYS A 310 -28.07 13.16 -7.44
CA LYS A 310 -28.98 12.00 -7.46
C LYS A 310 -29.30 11.51 -8.87
N GLU A 311 -29.09 12.35 -9.87
CA GLU A 311 -29.12 11.99 -11.29
C GLU A 311 -27.68 11.98 -11.77
N ILE A 312 -26.93 10.92 -11.48
CA ILE A 312 -25.59 10.76 -12.05
C ILE A 312 -25.81 10.54 -13.55
N PRO A 313 -25.64 11.54 -14.42
CA PRO A 313 -25.82 11.32 -15.84
C PRO A 313 -24.58 10.56 -16.33
N ASN A 314 -24.70 9.82 -17.44
CA ASN A 314 -23.65 8.95 -18.01
C ASN A 314 -22.22 9.57 -18.07
N TYR A 315 -22.08 10.89 -17.94
CA TYR A 315 -20.81 11.61 -17.88
C TYR A 315 -19.85 11.22 -16.73
N TYR A 316 -20.33 10.61 -15.64
CA TYR A 316 -19.47 10.12 -14.55
C TYR A 316 -19.11 8.64 -14.65
N GLU A 317 -19.70 7.87 -15.57
CA GLU A 317 -19.38 6.44 -15.74
C GLU A 317 -17.88 6.21 -16.03
N GLU A 318 -17.18 7.22 -16.57
CA GLU A 318 -15.75 7.13 -16.88
C GLU A 318 -14.82 8.11 -16.10
N ASP A 319 -15.23 8.75 -14.99
CA ASP A 319 -14.43 9.87 -14.38
C ASP A 319 -14.18 11.02 -15.37
N ASP A 320 -15.15 11.32 -16.23
CA ASP A 320 -15.05 12.28 -17.33
C ASP A 320 -15.53 13.70 -16.99
N TYR A 321 -15.33 14.16 -15.75
CA TYR A 321 -15.33 15.61 -15.52
C TYR A 321 -14.01 16.22 -16.01
N GLN A 322 -13.89 16.21 -17.33
CA GLN A 322 -12.89 16.89 -18.09
C GLN A 322 -13.61 18.09 -18.73
N LYS A 323 -13.42 19.30 -18.17
CA LYS A 323 -13.81 20.58 -18.81
C LYS A 323 -12.97 20.89 -20.06
N TRP A 324 -12.72 19.89 -20.90
CA TRP A 324 -11.89 19.96 -22.09
C TRP A 324 -12.58 20.70 -23.24
N HIS A 325 -13.86 21.02 -23.07
CA HIS A 325 -14.68 21.63 -24.13
C HIS A 325 -15.51 22.84 -23.71
N LYS A 326 -15.22 23.50 -22.57
CA LYS A 326 -15.90 24.78 -22.26
C LYS A 326 -15.28 26.03 -22.88
N ASP A 327 -14.04 25.98 -23.40
CA ASP A 327 -13.37 27.17 -23.98
C ASP A 327 -12.72 26.92 -25.36
N ILE A 328 -13.47 26.41 -26.36
CA ILE A 328 -13.08 26.55 -27.79
C ILE A 328 -14.12 27.34 -28.62
N ASN A 329 -15.18 27.87 -27.99
CA ASN A 329 -16.12 28.79 -28.64
C ASN A 329 -16.09 30.24 -28.10
N GLU A 330 -15.12 30.60 -27.26
CA GLU A 330 -14.95 32.00 -26.77
C GLU A 330 -13.59 32.62 -27.17
N GLY A 331 -12.98 32.13 -28.26
CA GLY A 331 -11.65 32.57 -28.69
C GLY A 331 -11.37 32.59 -30.19
N HIS A 332 -12.38 32.43 -31.05
CA HIS A 332 -12.26 32.89 -32.43
C HIS A 332 -12.39 34.42 -32.43
N LEU A 333 -11.25 35.09 -32.26
CA LEU A 333 -11.05 36.42 -32.80
C LEU A 333 -11.20 36.31 -34.32
N GLU A 334 -12.36 36.71 -34.84
CA GLU A 334 -12.38 37.34 -36.15
C GLU A 334 -11.47 38.57 -36.08
N LEU A 335 -10.36 38.51 -36.82
CA LEU A 335 -9.60 39.65 -37.33
C LEU A 335 -9.57 39.55 -38.85
#